data_AF-A0A9Q3V0H9-F1
#
_entry.id   AF-A0A9Q3V0H9-F1
#
_cell.length_a   1.000
_cell.length_b   1.000
_cell.length_c   1.000
_cell.angle_alpha   90.00
_cell.angle_beta   90.00
_cell.angle_gamma   90.00
#
_symmetry.space_group_name_H-M   'P 1'
#
loop_
_entity.id
_entity.type
_entity.pdbx_description
1 polymer ?
#
loop_
_entity_poly.entity_id
_entity_poly.type
_entity_poly.pdbx_seq_one_letter_code
_entity_poly.pdbx_strand_id
1 'polypeptide(L)'
;MKCKIITLLLMISAIHFFSCQNLVFKDKKFEKAVIENFDLNKDGFINHEEAEKTENLFLVNKGITSADDLVYFKNAKMIVLDKNTISKISLIKLNKLELFSCAYCETQIFSTENLDALTSLYLDNNRMTNISLKSTPKIDQLTISLNQLKTIDVSTLNYLRRLNIEHNQIQKLDISKNLNLQILNIIGNPLKETDIKKSTKNATILGFEKN
;
A
#
# COMPACT_ATOMS: atom_id res chain seq x y z
N MET A 1 1.58 48.16 23.44
CA MET A 1 1.50 46.68 23.26
C MET A 1 0.19 46.25 22.57
N LYS A 2 -0.14 46.75 21.36
CA LYS A 2 -1.40 46.38 20.65
C LYS A 2 -1.20 45.81 19.22
N CYS A 3 0.03 45.79 18.68
CA CYS A 3 0.32 45.31 17.31
C CYS A 3 0.67 43.81 17.18
N LYS A 4 0.78 43.03 18.26
CA LYS A 4 1.06 41.58 18.17
C LYS A 4 -0.19 40.68 18.19
N ILE A 5 -1.34 41.22 18.60
CA ILE A 5 -2.58 40.44 18.74
C ILE A 5 -3.33 40.34 17.39
N ILE A 6 -3.30 41.39 16.57
CA ILE A 6 -4.04 41.44 15.28
C ILE A 6 -3.39 40.55 14.23
N THR A 7 -2.05 40.48 14.17
CA THR A 7 -1.32 39.57 13.28
C THR A 7 -1.48 38.10 13.66
N LEU A 8 -1.58 37.80 14.96
CA LEU A 8 -1.87 36.45 15.44
C LEU A 8 -3.32 36.04 15.12
N LEU A 9 -4.30 36.93 15.27
CA LEU A 9 -5.70 36.66 14.91
C LEU A 9 -5.89 36.44 13.40
N LEU A 10 -5.22 37.24 12.56
CA LEU A 10 -5.27 37.10 11.10
C LEU A 10 -4.65 35.76 10.65
N MET A 11 -3.52 35.36 11.25
CA MET A 11 -2.91 34.04 10.99
C MET A 11 -3.82 32.89 11.45
N ILE A 12 -4.47 33.00 12.62
CA ILE A 12 -5.43 31.98 13.09
C ILE A 12 -6.61 31.87 12.13
N SER A 13 -7.15 32.99 11.63
CA SER A 13 -8.27 33.01 10.68
C SER A 13 -7.91 32.42 9.31
N ALA A 14 -6.70 32.66 8.81
CA ALA A 14 -6.23 32.10 7.55
C ALA A 14 -5.99 30.59 7.65
N ILE A 15 -5.50 30.09 8.80
CA ILE A 15 -5.35 28.64 9.05
C ILE A 15 -6.71 27.93 9.05
N HIS A 16 -7.76 28.54 9.62
CA HIS A 16 -9.12 27.99 9.61
C HIS A 16 -9.78 28.04 8.23
N PHE A 17 -9.41 29.02 7.39
CA PHE A 17 -9.93 29.11 6.02
C PHE A 17 -9.42 27.98 5.12
N PHE A 18 -8.18 27.51 5.30
CA PHE A 18 -7.63 26.40 4.52
C PHE A 18 -8.18 25.04 4.95
N SER A 19 -8.46 24.82 6.24
CA SER A 19 -9.02 23.56 6.73
C SER A 19 -10.47 23.32 6.31
N CYS A 20 -11.19 24.39 5.96
CA CYS A 20 -12.61 24.35 5.60
C CYS A 20 -12.88 24.19 4.09
N GLN A 21 -11.83 24.07 3.26
CA GLN A 21 -12.01 23.85 1.82
C GLN A 21 -12.31 22.38 1.54
N ASN A 22 -13.40 22.13 0.82
CA ASN A 22 -13.79 20.80 0.39
C ASN A 22 -12.80 20.25 -0.64
N LEU A 23 -12.44 18.99 -0.48
CA LEU A 23 -11.58 18.25 -1.40
C LEU A 23 -12.32 17.95 -2.70
N VAL A 24 -11.57 17.89 -3.79
CA VAL A 24 -12.11 17.56 -5.12
C VAL A 24 -11.53 16.24 -5.58
N PHE A 25 -12.35 15.20 -5.55
CA PHE A 25 -11.95 13.85 -5.93
C PHE A 25 -12.06 13.64 -7.43
N LYS A 26 -11.04 13.01 -8.01
CA LYS A 26 -11.02 12.58 -9.41
C LYS A 26 -11.94 11.38 -9.63
N ASP A 27 -11.88 10.41 -8.73
CA ASP A 27 -12.73 9.22 -8.79
C ASP A 27 -14.03 9.44 -7.99
N LYS A 28 -15.17 9.47 -8.69
CA LYS A 28 -16.49 9.71 -8.08
C LYS A 28 -16.99 8.54 -7.23
N LYS A 29 -16.49 7.33 -7.46
CA LYS A 29 -16.80 6.17 -6.62
C LYS A 29 -15.98 6.22 -5.34
N PHE A 30 -14.72 6.68 -5.43
CA PHE A 30 -13.90 6.98 -4.26
C PHE A 30 -14.56 8.07 -3.42
N GLU A 31 -14.91 9.21 -4.02
CA GLU A 31 -15.60 10.34 -3.36
C GLU A 31 -16.85 9.88 -2.61
N LYS A 32 -17.75 9.18 -3.31
CA LYS A 32 -18.97 8.64 -2.70
C LYS A 32 -18.64 7.71 -1.52
N ALA A 33 -17.68 6.81 -1.70
CA ALA A 33 -17.32 5.85 -0.67
C ALA A 33 -16.73 6.51 0.58
N VAL A 34 -15.98 7.61 0.43
CA VAL A 34 -15.45 8.33 1.59
C VAL A 34 -16.49 9.22 2.26
N ILE A 35 -17.38 9.88 1.51
CA ILE A 35 -18.49 10.66 2.09
C ILE A 35 -19.37 9.75 2.95
N GLU A 36 -19.69 8.53 2.48
CA GLU A 36 -20.51 7.57 3.23
C GLU A 36 -19.96 7.21 4.62
N ASN A 37 -18.65 7.34 4.84
CA ASN A 37 -17.98 6.81 6.04
C ASN A 37 -17.20 7.85 6.86
N PHE A 38 -16.81 8.98 6.25
CA PHE A 38 -15.84 9.93 6.83
C PHE A 38 -16.29 11.39 6.77
N ASP A 39 -17.48 11.68 6.23
CA ASP A 39 -18.13 12.99 6.34
C ASP A 39 -18.68 13.14 7.77
N LEU A 40 -17.94 13.86 8.62
CA LEU A 40 -18.21 13.97 10.05
C LEU A 40 -19.27 15.02 10.34
N ASN A 41 -19.28 16.10 9.56
CA ASN A 41 -20.23 17.20 9.72
C ASN A 41 -21.54 16.98 8.93
N LYS A 42 -21.58 15.97 8.06
CA LYS A 42 -22.71 15.57 7.20
C LYS A 42 -23.11 16.65 6.20
N ASP A 43 -22.15 17.45 5.73
CA ASP A 43 -22.40 18.48 4.73
C ASP A 43 -22.39 17.95 3.28
N GLY A 44 -22.11 16.65 3.11
CA GLY A 44 -22.07 15.98 1.82
C GLY A 44 -20.72 16.09 1.11
N PHE A 45 -19.69 16.59 1.80
CA PHE A 45 -18.34 16.73 1.28
C PHE A 45 -17.31 16.13 2.26
N ILE A 46 -16.07 16.00 1.80
CA ILE A 46 -14.93 15.76 2.68
C ILE A 46 -14.03 16.97 2.61
N ASN A 47 -13.75 17.58 3.76
CA ASN A 47 -12.75 18.64 3.87
C ASN A 47 -11.39 18.10 4.32
N HIS A 48 -10.39 18.98 4.40
CA HIS A 48 -9.05 18.61 4.84
C HIS A 48 -9.01 18.05 6.26
N GLU A 49 -9.79 18.61 7.19
CA GLU A 49 -9.79 18.16 8.59
C GLU A 49 -10.29 16.71 8.72
N GLU A 50 -11.36 16.37 8.01
CA GLU A 50 -11.93 15.02 8.00
C GLU A 50 -10.99 13.99 7.38
N ALA A 51 -10.38 14.32 6.24
CA ALA A 51 -9.38 13.47 5.61
C ALA A 51 -8.15 13.27 6.52
N GLU A 52 -7.71 14.31 7.23
CA GLU A 52 -6.56 14.24 8.15
C GLU A 52 -6.85 13.48 9.44
N LYS A 53 -8.10 13.46 9.91
CA LYS A 53 -8.53 12.65 11.06
C LYS A 53 -8.68 11.17 10.73
N THR A 54 -8.77 10.83 9.45
CA THR A 54 -9.01 9.45 9.01
C THR A 54 -7.70 8.64 9.03
N GLU A 55 -7.59 7.70 9.97
CA GLU A 55 -6.44 6.81 10.08
C GLU A 55 -6.64 5.46 9.36
N ASN A 56 -7.90 5.03 9.15
CA ASN A 56 -8.21 3.72 8.59
C ASN A 56 -9.24 3.83 7.47
N LEU A 57 -8.84 3.49 6.25
CA LEU A 57 -9.70 3.50 5.07
C LEU A 57 -10.01 2.07 4.64
N PHE A 58 -11.26 1.64 4.85
CA PHE A 58 -11.76 0.35 4.38
C PHE A 58 -12.76 0.57 3.24
N LEU A 59 -12.27 0.58 2.01
CA LEU A 59 -13.05 0.91 0.81
C LEU A 59 -13.21 -0.32 -0.11
N VAL A 60 -13.56 -1.45 0.48
CA VAL A 60 -13.70 -2.74 -0.23
C VAL A 60 -14.94 -2.75 -1.12
N ASN A 61 -14.80 -3.21 -2.37
CA ASN A 61 -15.91 -3.41 -3.30
C ASN A 61 -16.80 -2.16 -3.47
N LYS A 62 -16.17 -1.01 -3.71
CA LYS A 62 -16.84 0.28 -3.92
C LYS A 62 -16.92 0.70 -5.38
N GLY A 63 -16.37 -0.12 -6.28
CA GLY A 63 -16.27 0.18 -7.70
C GLY A 63 -15.27 1.30 -8.00
N ILE A 64 -14.29 1.50 -7.12
CA ILE A 64 -13.22 2.49 -7.30
C ILE A 64 -12.37 2.09 -8.49
N THR A 65 -12.04 3.07 -9.32
CA THR A 65 -11.26 2.90 -10.56
C THR A 65 -9.89 3.56 -10.51
N SER A 66 -9.68 4.51 -9.59
CA SER A 66 -8.40 5.20 -9.37
C SER A 66 -8.12 5.41 -7.89
N ALA A 67 -6.84 5.23 -7.52
CA ALA A 67 -6.33 5.48 -6.17
C ALA A 67 -5.61 6.83 -6.03
N ASP A 68 -5.64 7.69 -7.06
CA ASP A 68 -4.94 8.99 -7.08
C ASP A 68 -5.32 9.90 -5.90
N ASP A 69 -6.57 9.80 -5.44
CA ASP A 69 -7.12 10.65 -4.38
C ASP A 69 -6.67 10.22 -2.96
N LEU A 70 -5.93 9.10 -2.82
CA LEU A 70 -5.33 8.70 -1.54
C LEU A 70 -4.40 9.75 -0.95
N VAL A 71 -3.84 10.64 -1.78
CA VAL A 71 -2.96 11.73 -1.34
C VAL A 71 -3.60 12.66 -0.30
N TYR A 72 -4.94 12.70 -0.24
CA TYR A 72 -5.66 13.48 0.77
C TYR A 72 -5.58 12.88 2.18
N PHE A 73 -5.38 11.56 2.30
CA PHE A 73 -5.41 10.83 3.56
C PHE A 73 -4.00 10.59 4.11
N LYS A 74 -3.20 11.65 4.24
CA LYS A 74 -1.78 11.59 4.64
C LYS A 74 -1.52 10.95 6.01
N ASN A 75 -2.55 10.89 6.86
CA ASN A 75 -2.46 10.30 8.20
C ASN A 75 -2.96 8.85 8.27
N ALA A 76 -3.41 8.27 7.15
CA ALA A 76 -3.85 6.90 7.09
C ALA A 76 -2.71 5.93 7.45
N LYS A 77 -3.01 5.02 8.38
CA LYS A 77 -2.16 3.90 8.81
C LYS A 77 -2.57 2.60 8.12
N MET A 78 -3.85 2.43 7.82
CA MET A 78 -4.38 1.25 7.14
C MET A 78 -5.25 1.67 5.96
N ILE A 79 -4.94 1.15 4.78
CA ILE A 79 -5.74 1.35 3.57
C ILE A 79 -6.04 -0.02 2.95
N VAL A 80 -7.33 -0.32 2.78
CA VAL A 80 -7.82 -1.56 2.16
C VAL A 80 -8.74 -1.20 1.01
N LEU A 81 -8.30 -1.51 -0.21
CA LEU A 81 -8.99 -1.23 -1.48
C LEU A 81 -9.42 -2.52 -2.21
N ASP A 82 -9.48 -3.64 -1.51
CA ASP A 82 -9.77 -4.94 -2.13
C ASP A 82 -11.05 -4.93 -2.97
N LYS A 83 -11.07 -5.75 -4.02
CA LYS A 83 -12.23 -5.96 -4.90
C LYS A 83 -12.73 -4.68 -5.59
N ASN A 84 -11.82 -3.78 -5.94
CA ASN A 84 -12.09 -2.64 -6.83
C ASN A 84 -11.49 -2.90 -8.23
N THR A 85 -11.50 -1.92 -9.14
CA THR A 85 -10.93 -2.08 -10.49
C THR A 85 -9.88 -1.00 -10.74
N ILE A 86 -8.74 -1.13 -10.07
CA ILE A 86 -7.68 -0.11 -10.02
C ILE A 86 -6.46 -0.63 -10.78
N SER A 87 -6.36 -0.27 -12.07
CA SER A 87 -5.31 -0.77 -12.98
C SER A 87 -3.90 -0.30 -12.60
N LYS A 88 -3.79 0.88 -12.00
CA LYS A 88 -2.52 1.49 -11.57
C LYS A 88 -2.63 2.01 -10.15
N ILE A 89 -1.66 1.64 -9.31
CA ILE A 89 -1.53 2.13 -7.93
C ILE A 89 -0.16 2.81 -7.79
N SER A 90 -0.19 4.04 -7.32
CA SER A 90 1.00 4.79 -6.93
C SER A 90 0.82 5.31 -5.51
N LEU A 91 1.57 4.77 -4.57
CA LEU A 91 1.53 5.19 -3.18
C LEU A 91 2.65 6.21 -2.94
N ILE A 92 2.26 7.48 -2.81
CA ILE A 92 3.16 8.61 -2.59
C ILE A 92 2.69 9.42 -1.39
N LYS A 93 3.64 9.94 -0.59
CA LYS A 93 3.36 10.82 0.56
C LYS A 93 2.47 10.19 1.66
N LEU A 94 2.50 8.86 1.79
CA LEU A 94 1.76 8.11 2.80
C LEU A 94 2.70 7.60 3.90
N ASN A 95 3.46 8.52 4.51
CA ASN A 95 4.58 8.19 5.40
C ASN A 95 4.16 7.49 6.70
N LYS A 96 2.87 7.56 7.07
CA LYS A 96 2.30 6.88 8.23
C LYS A 96 1.63 5.54 7.88
N LEU A 97 1.58 5.17 6.60
CA LEU A 97 0.93 3.95 6.16
C LEU A 97 1.71 2.73 6.64
N GLU A 98 1.07 1.91 7.46
CA GLU A 98 1.62 0.69 8.03
C GLU A 98 1.15 -0.54 7.26
N LEU A 99 -0.09 -0.50 6.74
CA LEU A 99 -0.71 -1.58 5.98
C LEU A 99 -1.42 -1.07 4.73
N PHE A 100 -1.11 -1.69 3.59
CA PHE A 100 -1.83 -1.48 2.34
C PHE A 100 -2.32 -2.81 1.77
N SER A 101 -3.60 -2.85 1.37
CA SER A 101 -4.19 -3.98 0.67
C SER A 101 -4.93 -3.53 -0.58
N CYS A 102 -4.66 -4.19 -1.71
CA CYS A 102 -5.48 -4.10 -2.93
C CYS A 102 -5.52 -5.47 -3.62
N ALA A 103 -6.10 -6.45 -2.94
CA ALA A 103 -6.32 -7.76 -3.52
C ALA A 103 -7.53 -7.74 -4.47
N TYR A 104 -7.47 -8.51 -5.57
CA TYR A 104 -8.56 -8.57 -6.56
C TYR A 104 -8.88 -7.20 -7.19
N CYS A 105 -7.85 -6.40 -7.49
CA CYS A 105 -7.99 -5.04 -8.02
C CYS A 105 -7.81 -4.93 -9.55
N GLU A 106 -7.47 -6.03 -10.23
CA GLU A 106 -6.98 -6.02 -11.62
C GLU A 106 -5.74 -5.15 -11.86
N THR A 107 -4.96 -4.87 -10.80
CA THR A 107 -3.80 -3.99 -10.86
C THR A 107 -2.70 -4.57 -11.76
N GLN A 108 -2.19 -3.76 -12.66
CA GLN A 108 -1.10 -4.10 -13.58
C GLN A 108 0.20 -3.39 -13.19
N ILE A 109 0.09 -2.17 -12.64
CA ILE A 109 1.22 -1.32 -12.28
C ILE A 109 1.09 -0.94 -10.81
N PHE A 110 2.11 -1.30 -10.01
CA PHE A 110 2.22 -0.90 -8.62
C PHE A 110 3.57 -0.26 -8.36
N SER A 111 3.57 0.95 -7.79
CA SER A 111 4.78 1.67 -7.40
C SER A 111 4.63 2.35 -6.05
N THR A 112 5.72 2.37 -5.29
CA THR A 112 5.83 3.03 -3.99
C THR A 112 6.91 4.09 -4.01
N GLU A 113 6.71 5.15 -3.23
CA GLU A 113 7.74 6.14 -2.93
C GLU A 113 7.63 6.59 -1.47
N ASN A 114 8.73 6.45 -0.72
CA ASN A 114 8.89 6.91 0.66
C ASN A 114 7.82 6.38 1.64
N LEU A 115 7.69 5.05 1.74
CA LEU A 115 6.78 4.40 2.69
C LEU A 115 7.57 3.84 3.89
N ASP A 116 8.10 4.74 4.70
CA ASP A 116 9.01 4.41 5.82
C ASP A 116 8.34 3.66 6.99
N ALA A 117 7.00 3.64 7.02
CA ALA A 117 6.21 2.93 8.03
C ALA A 117 5.58 1.63 7.51
N LEU A 118 5.62 1.36 6.20
CA LEU A 118 4.89 0.22 5.63
C LEU A 118 5.52 -1.09 6.06
N THR A 119 4.74 -1.90 6.78
CA THR A 119 5.14 -3.23 7.27
C THR A 119 4.43 -4.34 6.51
N SER A 120 3.16 -4.15 6.17
CA SER A 120 2.32 -5.15 5.52
C SER A 120 1.80 -4.68 4.17
N LEU A 121 2.09 -5.47 3.12
CA LEU A 121 1.64 -5.18 1.76
C LEU A 121 0.97 -6.41 1.14
N TYR A 122 -0.32 -6.26 0.80
CA TYR A 122 -1.15 -7.31 0.22
C TYR A 122 -1.62 -6.93 -1.18
N LEU A 123 -1.16 -7.67 -2.19
CA LEU A 123 -1.44 -7.40 -3.61
C LEU A 123 -1.85 -8.68 -4.36
N ASP A 124 -2.41 -9.64 -3.65
CA ASP A 124 -2.83 -10.94 -4.19
C ASP A 124 -3.90 -10.79 -5.29
N ASN A 125 -3.95 -11.74 -6.22
CA ASN A 125 -4.98 -11.80 -7.27
C ASN A 125 -5.05 -10.52 -8.12
N ASN A 126 -3.95 -10.19 -8.77
CA ASN A 126 -3.86 -9.04 -9.67
C ASN A 126 -3.28 -9.48 -11.03
N ARG A 127 -2.94 -8.51 -11.88
CA ARG A 127 -2.41 -8.74 -13.24
C ARG A 127 -1.00 -8.18 -13.38
N MET A 128 -0.24 -8.09 -12.28
CA MET A 128 1.09 -7.50 -12.28
C MET A 128 2.10 -8.43 -12.95
N THR A 129 2.90 -7.86 -13.85
CA THR A 129 4.05 -8.54 -14.48
C THR A 129 5.39 -8.09 -13.90
N ASN A 130 5.38 -6.96 -13.20
CA ASN A 130 6.50 -6.39 -12.47
C ASN A 130 5.97 -5.65 -11.23
N ILE A 131 6.85 -5.41 -10.26
CA ILE A 131 6.57 -4.61 -9.08
C ILE A 131 7.82 -3.82 -8.69
N SER A 132 7.64 -2.59 -8.21
CA SER A 132 8.72 -1.76 -7.68
C SER A 132 8.47 -1.47 -6.19
N LEU A 133 9.30 -2.05 -5.32
CA LEU A 133 9.28 -1.87 -3.86
C LEU A 133 10.38 -0.90 -3.40
N LYS A 134 10.54 0.21 -4.14
CA LYS A 134 11.56 1.21 -3.80
C LYS A 134 11.15 1.95 -2.52
N SER A 135 12.13 2.16 -1.65
CA SER A 135 11.98 2.92 -0.40
C SER A 135 10.84 2.41 0.50
N THR A 136 10.75 1.08 0.68
CA THR A 136 9.84 0.42 1.63
C THR A 136 10.64 -0.40 2.66
N PRO A 137 11.52 0.24 3.47
CA PRO A 137 12.56 -0.46 4.21
C PRO A 137 12.03 -1.39 5.32
N LYS A 138 10.78 -1.21 5.77
CA LYS A 138 10.22 -1.91 6.94
C LYS A 138 9.26 -3.04 6.62
N ILE A 139 9.05 -3.40 5.34
CA ILE A 139 8.15 -4.50 4.99
C ILE A 139 8.60 -5.79 5.70
N ASP A 140 7.71 -6.35 6.51
CA ASP A 140 7.90 -7.62 7.20
C ASP A 140 7.02 -8.73 6.61
N GLN A 141 5.89 -8.37 5.99
CA GLN A 141 4.96 -9.26 5.33
C GLN A 141 4.58 -8.75 3.95
N LEU A 142 4.88 -9.56 2.94
CA LEU A 142 4.58 -9.28 1.53
C LEU A 142 3.81 -10.44 0.91
N THR A 143 2.62 -10.16 0.38
CA THR A 143 1.85 -11.13 -0.41
C THR A 143 1.54 -10.56 -1.79
N ILE A 144 1.97 -11.29 -2.82
CA ILE A 144 1.74 -10.94 -4.23
C ILE A 144 1.38 -12.23 -4.99
N SER A 145 0.62 -13.12 -4.35
CA SER A 145 0.22 -14.38 -4.96
C SER A 145 -0.75 -14.15 -6.13
N LEU A 146 -0.88 -15.13 -7.02
CA LEU A 146 -1.85 -15.11 -8.12
C LEU A 146 -1.67 -13.84 -8.98
N ASN A 147 -0.46 -13.68 -9.49
CA ASN A 147 -0.05 -12.60 -10.39
C ASN A 147 0.73 -13.20 -11.59
N GLN A 148 1.39 -12.38 -12.38
CA GLN A 148 2.14 -12.78 -13.57
C GLN A 148 3.62 -12.38 -13.48
N LEU A 149 4.15 -12.29 -12.26
CA LEU A 149 5.54 -11.86 -12.04
C LEU A 149 6.52 -12.90 -12.59
N LYS A 150 7.50 -12.45 -13.34
CA LYS A 150 8.63 -13.29 -13.80
C LYS A 150 9.87 -13.16 -12.91
N THR A 151 9.97 -12.04 -12.22
CA THR A 151 11.05 -11.71 -11.28
C THR A 151 10.49 -10.87 -10.14
N ILE A 152 11.19 -10.87 -9.02
CA ILE A 152 10.95 -9.96 -7.90
C ILE A 152 12.30 -9.64 -7.25
N ASP A 153 12.53 -8.36 -6.96
CA ASP A 153 13.69 -7.92 -6.18
C ASP A 153 13.25 -7.64 -4.74
N VAL A 154 13.73 -8.46 -3.81
CA VAL A 154 13.48 -8.33 -2.36
C VAL A 154 14.76 -7.97 -1.61
N SER A 155 15.85 -7.63 -2.30
CA SER A 155 17.18 -7.45 -1.71
C SER A 155 17.27 -6.31 -0.69
N THR A 156 16.36 -5.33 -0.76
CA THR A 156 16.28 -4.19 0.16
C THR A 156 15.38 -4.46 1.38
N LEU A 157 14.60 -5.55 1.36
CA LEU A 157 13.61 -5.85 2.40
C LEU A 157 14.24 -6.62 3.57
N ASN A 158 15.14 -5.96 4.30
CA ASN A 158 15.94 -6.59 5.36
C ASN A 158 15.10 -7.08 6.56
N TYR A 159 13.89 -6.54 6.74
CA TYR A 159 12.95 -6.94 7.81
C TYR A 159 11.94 -8.00 7.36
N LEU A 160 11.99 -8.44 6.10
CA LEU A 160 11.04 -9.40 5.56
C LEU A 160 11.06 -10.72 6.34
N ARG A 161 9.91 -11.08 6.92
CA ARG A 161 9.70 -12.33 7.67
C ARG A 161 8.82 -13.31 6.90
N ARG A 162 7.86 -12.80 6.11
CA ARG A 162 6.91 -13.60 5.34
C ARG A 162 6.85 -13.10 3.90
N LEU A 163 7.14 -13.99 2.96
CA LEU A 163 6.99 -13.73 1.54
C LEU A 163 6.07 -14.77 0.92
N ASN A 164 4.94 -14.34 0.37
CA ASN A 164 4.07 -15.18 -0.44
C ASN A 164 4.06 -14.67 -1.89
N ILE A 165 4.61 -15.48 -2.79
CA ILE A 165 4.66 -15.23 -4.23
C ILE A 165 4.05 -16.40 -5.01
N GLU A 166 3.18 -17.18 -4.36
CA GLU A 166 2.48 -18.32 -4.95
C GLU A 166 1.80 -17.98 -6.29
N HIS A 167 1.74 -18.94 -7.21
CA HIS A 167 1.10 -18.81 -8.51
C HIS A 167 1.56 -17.55 -9.27
N ASN A 168 2.87 -17.47 -9.50
CA ASN A 168 3.51 -16.53 -10.40
C ASN A 168 4.34 -17.31 -11.44
N GLN A 169 5.20 -16.62 -12.20
CA GLN A 169 6.06 -17.19 -13.24
C GLN A 169 7.54 -17.01 -12.89
N ILE A 170 7.88 -16.97 -11.60
CA ILE A 170 9.23 -16.68 -11.12
C ILE A 170 10.11 -17.91 -11.36
N GLN A 171 11.28 -17.69 -11.98
CA GLN A 171 12.23 -18.77 -12.32
C GLN A 171 13.51 -18.72 -11.49
N LYS A 172 13.81 -17.58 -10.85
CA LYS A 172 14.96 -17.40 -9.98
C LYS A 172 14.58 -16.46 -8.84
N LEU A 173 15.13 -16.72 -7.66
CA LEU A 173 14.88 -15.90 -6.49
C LEU A 173 16.15 -15.78 -5.64
N ASP A 174 16.54 -14.55 -5.32
CA ASP A 174 17.61 -14.28 -4.37
C ASP A 174 17.02 -13.76 -3.06
N ILE A 175 17.12 -14.57 -2.00
CA ILE A 175 16.74 -14.21 -0.63
C ILE A 175 17.95 -14.10 0.30
N SER A 176 19.17 -14.03 -0.25
CA SER A 176 20.41 -14.03 0.54
C SER A 176 20.55 -12.80 1.46
N LYS A 177 19.81 -11.72 1.17
CA LYS A 177 19.76 -10.49 1.99
C LYS A 177 18.64 -10.49 3.03
N ASN A 178 17.62 -11.36 2.89
CA ASN A 178 16.47 -11.39 3.79
C ASN A 178 16.74 -12.26 5.02
N LEU A 179 17.69 -11.83 5.87
CA LEU A 179 18.16 -12.60 7.03
C LEU A 179 17.09 -12.87 8.10
N ASN A 180 15.96 -12.16 8.04
CA ASN A 180 14.82 -12.34 8.94
C ASN A 180 13.71 -13.22 8.36
N LEU A 181 13.87 -13.74 7.14
CA LEU A 181 12.85 -14.52 6.48
C LEU A 181 12.59 -15.82 7.24
N GLN A 182 11.32 -16.05 7.59
CA GLN A 182 10.85 -17.22 8.33
C GLN A 182 10.08 -18.16 7.41
N ILE A 183 9.22 -17.60 6.56
CA ILE A 183 8.33 -18.34 5.66
C ILE A 183 8.42 -17.76 4.26
N LEU A 184 8.67 -18.63 3.29
CA LEU A 184 8.62 -18.37 1.86
C LEU A 184 7.64 -19.35 1.22
N ASN A 185 6.57 -18.84 0.62
CA ASN A 185 5.66 -19.64 -0.20
C ASN A 185 5.90 -19.34 -1.68
N ILE A 186 6.29 -20.38 -2.42
CA ILE A 186 6.61 -20.36 -3.86
C ILE A 186 5.73 -21.31 -4.68
N ILE A 187 4.72 -21.93 -4.06
CA ILE A 187 3.81 -22.89 -4.70
C ILE A 187 3.37 -22.37 -6.08
N GLY A 188 3.36 -23.23 -7.10
CA GLY A 188 2.90 -22.84 -8.43
C GLY A 188 3.83 -21.89 -9.20
N ASN A 189 5.09 -21.71 -8.79
CA ASN A 189 6.14 -21.10 -9.60
C ASN A 189 7.03 -22.19 -10.22
N PRO A 190 7.62 -21.96 -11.41
CA PRO A 190 8.58 -22.87 -12.04
C PRO A 190 9.98 -22.83 -11.38
N LEU A 191 10.06 -22.72 -10.06
CA LEU A 191 11.31 -22.71 -9.28
C LEU A 191 11.75 -24.13 -8.92
N LYS A 192 13.05 -24.40 -9.01
CA LYS A 192 13.71 -25.53 -8.34
C LYS A 192 14.48 -25.02 -7.14
N GLU A 193 14.88 -25.93 -6.25
CA GLU A 193 15.66 -25.56 -5.06
C GLU A 193 16.98 -24.86 -5.43
N THR A 194 17.62 -25.30 -6.52
CA THR A 194 18.86 -24.70 -7.06
C THR A 194 18.68 -23.29 -7.61
N ASP A 195 17.44 -22.88 -7.91
CA ASP A 195 17.13 -21.55 -8.43
C ASP A 195 16.94 -20.50 -7.31
N ILE A 196 16.96 -20.94 -6.05
CA ILE A 196 16.84 -20.09 -4.88
C ILE A 196 18.20 -19.89 -4.23
N LYS A 197 18.70 -18.67 -4.32
CA LYS A 197 19.90 -18.27 -3.59
C LYS A 197 19.52 -17.89 -2.16
N LYS A 198 19.86 -18.79 -1.22
CA LYS A 198 19.52 -18.66 0.21
C LYS A 198 20.61 -17.93 0.99
N SER A 199 20.25 -17.37 2.15
CA SER A 199 21.24 -16.99 3.17
C SER A 199 21.67 -18.23 3.97
N THR A 200 22.61 -18.09 4.92
CA THR A 200 22.99 -19.18 5.83
C THR A 200 21.89 -19.57 6.82
N LYS A 201 20.82 -18.76 6.93
CA LYS A 201 19.69 -19.03 7.81
C LYS A 201 18.63 -19.86 7.09
N ASN A 202 18.10 -20.86 7.80
CA ASN A 202 17.02 -21.70 7.28
C ASN A 202 15.67 -20.97 7.38
N ALA A 203 15.09 -20.64 6.23
CA ALA A 203 13.68 -20.27 6.10
C ALA A 203 12.84 -21.52 5.77
N THR A 204 11.59 -21.57 6.24
CA THR A 204 10.64 -22.60 5.80
C THR A 204 10.19 -22.26 4.39
N ILE A 205 10.47 -23.14 3.42
CA ILE A 205 10.08 -22.95 2.03
C ILE A 205 8.95 -23.94 1.70
N LEU A 206 7.81 -23.40 1.27
CA LEU A 206 6.64 -24.15 0.83
C LEU A 206 6.58 -24.14 -0.69
N GLY A 207 6.38 -25.29 -1.34
CA GLY A 207 6.18 -25.39 -2.79
C GLY A 207 7.20 -26.23 -3.56
N PHE A 208 8.16 -26.85 -2.88
CA PHE A 208 8.83 -28.03 -3.43
C PHE A 208 8.00 -29.25 -3.02
N GLU A 209 7.25 -29.82 -3.96
CA GLU A 209 6.66 -31.13 -3.74
C GLU A 209 7.78 -32.13 -3.44
N LYS A 210 7.65 -32.87 -2.34
CA LYS A 210 8.46 -34.08 -2.16
C LYS A 210 7.88 -35.09 -3.14
N ASN A 211 8.58 -35.30 -4.25
CA ASN A 211 8.34 -36.46 -5.13
C ASN A 211 8.35 -37.76 -4.30
#